data_AF-A0A529WLP8-F1
#
_entry.id   AF-A0A529WLP8-F1
#
_cell.length_a   1.000
_cell.length_b   1.000
_cell.length_c   1.000
_cell.angle_alpha   90.00
_cell.angle_beta   90.00
_cell.angle_gamma   90.00
#
_symmetry.space_group_name_H-M   'P 1'
#
loop_
_entity.id
_entity.type
_entity.pdbx_description
1 polymer ?
#
loop_
_entity_poly.entity_id
_entity_poly.type
_entity_poly.pdbx_seq_one_letter_code
_entity_poly.pdbx_strand_id
1 'polypeptide(L)'
;RDARKPRVSVSRSIFALVNDMDRAYFGGSEGEDHFGYIEPEKRAVFGRSYAAEPDKLVEQLREDEAIAEADTLLLTVPNQLGVDYNAHVIESILKHVAPALGWR
;
A
#
# COMPACT_ATOMS: atom_id res chain seq x y z
N ARG A 1 36.59 -8.67 2.14
CA ARG A 1 35.50 -7.92 1.48
C ARG A 1 34.22 -8.59 1.94
N ASP A 2 33.58 -8.04 2.97
CA ASP A 2 32.29 -8.57 3.43
C ASP A 2 31.27 -8.40 2.31
N ALA A 3 30.79 -9.51 1.76
CA ALA A 3 29.76 -9.51 0.75
C ALA A 3 28.47 -9.00 1.42
N ARG A 4 28.00 -7.81 1.01
CA ARG A 4 26.74 -7.24 1.48
C ARG A 4 25.63 -8.26 1.16
N LYS A 5 24.87 -8.71 2.16
CA LYS A 5 23.69 -9.56 1.94
C LYS A 5 22.76 -8.86 0.93
N PRO A 6 22.34 -9.54 -0.16
CA PRO A 6 21.38 -8.95 -1.08
C PRO A 6 20.10 -8.60 -0.31
N ARG A 7 19.58 -7.39 -0.53
CA ARG A 7 18.34 -6.91 0.08
C ARG A 7 17.28 -6.81 -0.98
N VAL A 8 16.09 -7.31 -0.69
CA VAL A 8 14.92 -7.22 -1.56
C VAL A 8 14.03 -6.08 -1.06
N SER A 9 13.73 -5.14 -1.94
CA SER A 9 12.75 -4.08 -1.69
C SER A 9 11.54 -4.26 -2.59
N VAL A 10 10.35 -4.22 -2.01
CA VAL A 10 9.10 -4.31 -2.74
C VAL A 10 8.33 -3.02 -2.58
N SER A 11 7.82 -2.48 -3.69
CA SER A 11 6.98 -1.29 -3.71
C SER A 11 5.53 -1.66 -3.96
N ARG A 12 4.63 -1.13 -3.13
CA ARG A 12 3.18 -1.36 -3.20
C ARG A 12 2.42 -0.10 -2.81
N SER A 13 1.31 0.14 -3.49
CA SER A 13 0.27 1.06 -3.01
C SER A 13 -0.66 0.28 -2.10
N ILE A 14 -0.72 0.65 -0.82
CA ILE A 14 -1.52 -0.05 0.20
C ILE A 14 -2.35 1.02 0.92
N PHE A 15 -3.66 0.82 1.00
CA PHE A 15 -4.59 1.78 1.63
C PHE A 15 -5.56 1.04 2.54
N ALA A 16 -5.47 1.30 3.85
CA ALA A 16 -6.44 0.81 4.82
C ALA A 16 -7.67 1.72 4.83
N LEU A 17 -8.83 1.18 4.48
CA LEU A 17 -10.09 1.93 4.41
C LEU A 17 -10.74 1.95 5.79
N VAL A 18 -10.50 3.00 6.57
CA VAL A 18 -10.97 3.10 7.96
C VAL A 18 -12.10 4.11 8.16
N ASN A 19 -12.32 4.99 7.18
CA ASN A 19 -13.41 5.96 7.18
C ASN A 19 -14.06 6.13 5.79
N ASP A 20 -15.11 6.96 5.73
CA ASP A 20 -15.85 7.21 4.49
C ASP A 20 -15.06 7.99 3.45
N MET A 21 -14.11 8.83 3.87
CA MET A 21 -13.22 9.54 2.97
C MET A 21 -12.26 8.57 2.27
N ASP A 22 -11.72 7.58 2.99
CA ASP A 22 -10.89 6.54 2.39
C ASP A 22 -11.70 5.72 1.37
N ARG A 23 -12.94 5.36 1.71
CA ARG A 23 -13.86 4.67 0.79
C ARG A 23 -14.21 5.53 -0.42
N ALA A 24 -14.35 6.84 -0.26
CA ALA A 24 -14.61 7.74 -1.37
C ALA A 24 -13.41 7.83 -2.32
N TYR A 25 -12.18 7.79 -1.80
CA TYR A 25 -10.96 7.82 -2.62
C TYR A 25 -10.58 6.45 -3.22
N PHE A 26 -10.79 5.36 -2.49
CA PHE A 26 -10.20 4.05 -2.79
C PHE A 26 -11.17 2.86 -2.66
N GLY A 27 -12.45 3.09 -2.34
CA GLY A 27 -13.46 2.04 -2.17
C GLY A 27 -14.12 1.58 -3.47
N GLY A 28 -13.77 2.18 -4.61
CA GLY A 28 -14.24 1.78 -5.94
C GLY A 28 -13.49 0.55 -6.46
N SER A 29 -14.21 -0.58 -6.51
CA SER A 29 -13.91 -1.90 -7.11
C SER A 29 -12.58 -2.60 -6.76
N GLU A 30 -12.73 -3.74 -6.09
CA GLU A 30 -11.75 -4.84 -6.12
C GLU A 30 -11.52 -5.30 -7.58
N GLY A 31 -10.39 -4.90 -8.16
CA GLY A 31 -9.88 -5.52 -9.39
C GLY A 31 -9.97 -4.71 -10.68
N GLU A 32 -10.38 -3.45 -10.63
CA GLU A 32 -10.15 -2.53 -11.75
C GLU A 32 -9.18 -1.45 -11.28
N ASP A 33 -8.08 -1.28 -12.00
CA ASP A 33 -7.12 -0.18 -11.84
C ASP A 33 -7.81 1.18 -12.09
N HIS A 34 -8.80 1.56 -11.28
CA HIS A 34 -9.40 2.89 -11.27
C HIS A 34 -8.49 3.83 -10.49
N PHE A 35 -7.24 3.92 -10.92
CA PHE A 35 -6.44 5.14 -10.82
C PHE A 35 -6.93 6.16 -11.87
N GLY A 36 -8.25 6.36 -11.95
CA GLY A 36 -8.87 7.31 -12.86
C GLY A 36 -8.36 8.71 -12.53
N TYR A 37 -7.44 9.21 -13.36
CA TYR A 37 -6.95 10.60 -13.41
C TYR A 37 -5.73 10.99 -12.56
N ILE A 38 -4.83 10.07 -12.20
CA ILE A 38 -3.45 10.46 -11.83
C ILE A 38 -2.52 10.15 -13.01
N GLU A 39 -2.39 11.14 -13.91
CA GLU A 39 -1.52 11.18 -15.10
C GLU A 39 -1.92 10.26 -16.30
N PRO A 40 -2.62 10.78 -17.33
CA PRO A 40 -2.93 10.03 -18.57
C PRO A 40 -1.69 9.62 -19.39
N GLU A 41 -0.48 10.06 -19.01
CA GLU A 41 0.75 9.89 -19.81
C GLU A 41 1.87 9.12 -19.09
N LYS A 42 1.69 8.72 -17.82
CA LYS A 42 2.69 7.90 -17.12
C LYS A 42 2.08 6.59 -16.62
N ARG A 43 2.20 5.57 -17.48
CA ARG A 43 2.27 4.16 -17.04
C ARG A 43 3.57 3.95 -16.27
N ALA A 44 3.71 4.57 -15.10
CA ALA A 44 4.65 4.08 -14.12
C ALA A 44 4.14 2.69 -13.71
N VAL A 45 5.03 1.70 -13.74
CA VAL A 45 4.76 0.34 -13.27
C VAL A 45 4.61 0.42 -11.75
N PHE A 46 3.52 1.03 -11.26
CA PHE A 46 3.11 0.91 -9.89
C PHE A 46 2.75 -0.57 -9.72
N GLY A 47 3.44 -1.24 -8.79
CA GLY A 47 3.16 -2.64 -8.48
C GLY A 47 1.70 -2.83 -8.06
N ARG A 48 1.32 -4.09 -7.80
CA ARG A 48 -0.02 -4.44 -7.32
C ARG A 48 -0.48 -3.49 -6.21
N SER A 49 -1.72 -3.02 -6.31
CA SER A 49 -2.32 -2.10 -5.35
C SER A 49 -3.33 -2.84 -4.48
N TYR A 50 -3.42 -2.46 -3.21
CA TYR A 50 -4.34 -3.03 -2.23
C TYR A 50 -5.11 -1.92 -1.53
N ALA A 51 -6.44 -2.01 -1.57
CA ALA A 51 -7.33 -1.09 -0.88
C ALA A 51 -8.51 -1.89 -0.31
N ALA A 52 -8.57 -2.00 1.01
CA ALA A 52 -9.61 -2.75 1.70
C ALA A 52 -9.70 -2.31 3.16
N GLU A 53 -10.76 -2.72 3.83
CA GLU A 53 -10.85 -2.62 5.30
C GLU A 53 -9.72 -3.44 5.95
N PRO A 54 -9.23 -3.04 7.14
CA PRO A 54 -8.00 -3.59 7.72
C PRO A 54 -7.90 -5.11 7.78
N ASP A 55 -8.97 -5.79 8.21
CA ASP A 55 -8.95 -7.25 8.38
C ASP A 55 -8.76 -7.97 7.03
N LYS A 56 -9.54 -7.56 6.02
CA LYS A 56 -9.43 -8.09 4.65
C LYS A 56 -8.11 -7.70 4.00
N LEU A 57 -7.64 -6.49 4.26
CA LEU A 57 -6.35 -6.01 3.75
C LEU A 57 -5.20 -6.87 4.28
N VAL A 58 -5.22 -7.23 5.57
CA VAL A 58 -4.22 -8.12 6.18
C VAL A 58 -4.21 -9.50 5.53
N GLU A 59 -5.39 -10.06 5.22
CA GLU A 59 -5.49 -11.33 4.50
C GLU A 59 -4.84 -11.23 3.12
N GLN A 60 -5.21 -10.22 2.33
CA GLN A 60 -4.66 -10.01 0.99
C GLN A 60 -3.14 -9.82 0.99
N LEU A 61 -2.60 -9.07 1.97
CA LEU A 61 -1.17 -8.81 2.07
C LEU A 61 -0.38 -10.02 2.55
N ARG A 62 -0.99 -10.90 3.36
CA ARG A 62 -0.37 -12.16 3.79
C ARG A 62 -0.19 -13.13 2.62
N GLU A 63 -1.03 -13.03 1.60
CA GLU A 63 -0.97 -13.84 0.38
C GLU A 63 0.03 -13.29 -0.66
N ASP A 64 0.57 -12.08 -0.49
CA ASP A 64 1.58 -11.51 -1.40
C ASP A 64 2.98 -12.02 -1.03
N GLU A 65 3.42 -13.06 -1.73
CA GLU A 65 4.75 -13.68 -1.55
C GLU A 65 5.90 -12.66 -1.66
N ALA A 66 5.77 -11.66 -2.54
CA ALA A 66 6.81 -10.65 -2.68
C ALA A 66 6.90 -9.75 -1.44
N ILE A 67 5.77 -9.45 -0.78
CA ILE A 67 5.77 -8.71 0.49
C ILE A 67 6.35 -9.58 1.60
N ALA A 68 6.00 -10.87 1.65
CA ALA A 68 6.51 -11.80 2.66
C ALA A 68 8.03 -11.98 2.61
N GLU A 69 8.61 -12.03 1.41
CA GLU A 69 10.05 -12.24 1.20
C GLU A 69 10.88 -10.93 1.19
N ALA A 70 10.23 -9.76 1.27
CA ALA A 70 10.92 -8.48 1.20
C ALA A 70 11.61 -8.12 2.53
N ASP A 71 12.88 -7.71 2.47
CA ASP A 71 13.56 -7.08 3.60
C ASP A 71 13.05 -5.65 3.86
N THR A 72 12.39 -5.03 2.87
CA THR A 72 11.91 -3.64 2.95
C THR A 72 10.68 -3.46 2.08
N LEU A 73 9.59 -3.00 2.69
CA LEU A 73 8.37 -2.60 2.01
C LEU A 73 8.37 -1.07 1.81
N LEU A 74 8.20 -0.62 0.58
CA LEU A 74 8.07 0.78 0.21
C LEU A 74 6.58 1.07 -0.07
N LEU A 75 6.02 2.01 0.67
CA LEU A 75 4.64 2.45 0.51
C LEU A 75 4.58 3.63 -0.46
N THR A 76 3.82 3.48 -1.54
CA THR A 76 3.57 4.56 -2.50
C THR A 76 2.26 5.27 -2.20
N VAL A 77 2.34 6.58 -1.98
CA VAL A 77 1.20 7.44 -1.64
C VAL A 77 1.01 8.55 -2.68
N PRO A 78 -0.25 8.93 -3.02
CA PRO A 78 -0.52 9.96 -4.02
C PRO A 78 -0.27 11.36 -3.46
N ASN A 79 0.68 12.08 -4.06
CA ASN A 79 1.04 13.44 -3.63
C ASN A 79 -0.11 14.45 -3.77
N GLN A 80 -1.07 14.19 -4.67
CA GLN A 80 -2.23 15.07 -4.93
C GLN A 80 -3.20 15.18 -3.76
N LEU A 81 -3.22 14.19 -2.84
CA LEU A 81 -4.11 14.20 -1.68
C LEU A 81 -3.59 15.03 -0.50
N GLY A 82 -2.40 15.65 -0.65
CA GLY A 82 -1.82 16.52 0.36
C GLY A 82 -1.14 15.78 1.51
N VAL A 83 -0.42 16.53 2.35
CA VAL A 83 0.42 15.97 3.43
C VAL A 83 -0.44 15.31 4.51
N ASP A 84 -1.50 15.99 4.98
CA ASP A 84 -2.31 15.53 6.10
C ASP A 84 -2.99 14.20 5.81
N TYR A 85 -3.56 14.05 4.61
CA TYR A 85 -4.20 12.79 4.21
C TYR A 85 -3.17 11.67 4.03
N ASN A 86 -2.00 11.96 3.46
CA ASN A 86 -0.95 10.95 3.32
C ASN A 86 -0.38 10.52 4.69
N ALA A 87 -0.32 11.43 5.67
CA ALA A 87 0.00 11.08 7.04
C ALA A 87 -1.05 10.13 7.64
N HIS A 88 -2.33 10.40 7.42
CA HIS A 88 -3.44 9.51 7.81
C HIS A 88 -3.34 8.12 7.17
N VAL A 89 -3.01 8.03 5.88
CA VAL A 89 -2.80 6.74 5.19
C VAL A 89 -1.70 5.92 5.87
N ILE A 90 -0.54 6.54 6.13
CA ILE A 90 0.60 5.86 6.76
C ILE A 90 0.24 5.44 8.19
N GLU A 91 -0.38 6.34 8.95
CA GLU A 91 -0.82 6.08 10.32
C GLU A 91 -1.82 4.92 10.39
N SER A 92 -2.75 4.85 9.43
CA SER A 92 -3.75 3.78 9.36
C SER A 92 -3.10 2.42 9.13
N ILE A 93 -2.07 2.34 8.27
CA ILE A 93 -1.30 1.10 8.08
C ILE A 93 -0.58 0.72 9.38
N LEU A 94 0.10 1.67 10.02
CA LEU A 94 0.87 1.41 11.24
C LEU A 94 -0.02 0.96 12.41
N LYS A 95 -1.24 1.49 12.51
CA LYS A 95 -2.18 1.16 13.59
C LYS A 95 -2.96 -0.12 13.35
N HIS A 96 -3.39 -0.37 12.12
CA HIS A 96 -4.40 -1.39 11.83
C HIS A 96 -3.87 -2.59 11.05
N VAL A 97 -2.76 -2.46 10.32
CA VAL A 97 -2.24 -3.50 9.42
C VAL A 97 -0.91 -4.06 9.90
N ALA A 98 0.07 -3.19 10.16
CA ALA A 98 1.42 -3.55 10.55
C ALA A 98 1.49 -4.53 11.75
N PRO A 99 0.72 -4.34 12.84
CA PRO A 99 0.78 -5.24 14.00
C PRO A 99 0.33 -6.67 13.67
N ALA A 100 -0.67 -6.83 12.79
CA ALA A 100 -1.23 -8.12 12.41
C ALA A 100 -0.30 -8.91 11.45
N LEU A 101 0.60 -8.21 10.76
CA LEU A 101 1.62 -8.78 9.88
C LEU A 101 3.02 -8.83 10.53
N GLY A 102 3.15 -8.38 11.79
CA GLY A 102 4.41 -8.38 12.52
C GLY A 102 5.44 -7.37 12.02
N TRP A 103 5.01 -6.34 11.29
CA TRP A 103 5.86 -5.25 10.82
C TRP A 103 6.24 -4.33 11.98
N ARG A 104 7.43 -3.72 11.92
CA ARG A 104 8.00 -2.85 12.96
C ARG A 104 8.45 -1.53 12.38
#